data_AF-A0AAD9SAI4-F1
#
_entry.id   AF-A0AAD9SAI4-F1
#
_cell.length_a   1.000
_cell.length_b   1.000
_cell.length_c   1.000
_cell.angle_alpha   90.00
_cell.angle_beta   90.00
_cell.angle_gamma   90.00
#
_symmetry.space_group_name_H-M   'P 1'
#
loop_
_entity.id
_entity.type
_entity.pdbx_description
1 polymer ?
#
loop_
_entity_poly.entity_id
_entity_poly.type
_entity_poly.pdbx_seq_one_letter_code
_entity_poly.pdbx_strand_id
1 'polypeptide(L)'
;MTASLVYNETTNIVSQGLLLDPCHVVSNFQIPSSPAYGECRKQPRQQAVEEHLSPVLKSRSKLRYIGEDHECFALDSVVAFLEEYGIKLDGNPWKNFKRLLCGYRDLPFIVLQNPTRKHVFDYEEMKTCPTLQWIIDVLGEIGLTLEDVVILDICSLLSDDDLDEMGRDSQRTWDAVEKSYAMVEDILGCLNPSVIISCQCVTLGKRERKGVNQRLETTWPPAVNGLARNLCSAERDTKRGATKKIQIGSNSTLCVSGVHPRRCKFQKSMVPELRGVFKDVFVPCMAWFGNDRLERVVPITNGERRLGPGAALIRTKARSPSPKRSIEVNVKEVDKDVGELGERLSTLELSRSDRIPAEIL
;
A
#
# COMPACT_ATOMS: atom_id res chain seq x y z
N MET A 1 31.34 42.34 27.91
CA MET A 1 32.71 42.22 27.37
C MET A 1 32.60 41.57 26.00
N THR A 2 32.92 42.36 24.98
CA THR A 2 32.86 42.02 23.56
C THR A 2 34.03 41.12 23.18
N ALA A 3 33.78 40.04 22.44
CA ALA A 3 34.82 39.23 21.83
C ALA A 3 34.55 39.11 20.32
N SER A 4 35.51 39.67 19.56
CA SER A 4 35.55 39.74 18.11
C SER A 4 35.81 38.39 17.46
N LEU A 5 35.21 38.20 16.28
CA LEU A 5 35.59 37.21 15.28
C LEU A 5 36.91 37.64 14.61
N VAL A 6 37.88 36.73 14.54
CA VAL A 6 39.05 36.85 13.67
C VAL A 6 38.97 35.74 12.63
N TYR A 7 38.86 36.18 11.38
CA TYR A 7 38.97 35.36 10.17
C TYR A 7 40.44 35.07 9.89
N ASN A 8 40.78 33.88 9.39
CA ASN A 8 42.06 33.67 8.71
C ASN A 8 41.90 32.62 7.60
N GLU A 9 42.29 33.02 6.39
CA GLU A 9 42.30 32.21 5.17
C GLU A 9 43.68 31.60 4.90
N THR A 10 43.68 30.61 4.01
CA THR A 10 44.77 30.15 3.12
C THR A 10 45.89 29.29 3.70
N THR A 11 45.95 28.04 3.23
CA THR A 11 47.22 27.38 2.89
C THR A 11 47.05 26.40 1.72
N ASN A 12 47.88 26.61 0.69
CA ASN A 12 48.19 25.73 -0.43
C ASN A 12 49.03 24.52 0.02
N ILE A 13 48.85 23.36 -0.60
CA ILE A 13 49.79 22.22 -0.59
C ILE A 13 49.80 21.66 -2.03
N VAL A 14 50.78 22.04 -2.87
CA VAL A 14 52.06 21.34 -3.16
C VAL A 14 51.87 19.87 -3.56
N SER A 15 51.87 19.65 -4.88
CA SER A 15 51.96 18.33 -5.51
C SER A 15 53.41 17.84 -5.51
N GLN A 16 53.67 16.65 -4.93
CA GLN A 16 54.89 15.89 -5.15
C GLN A 16 54.60 14.72 -6.09
N GLY A 17 55.31 14.71 -7.22
CA GLY A 17 55.40 13.55 -8.11
C GLY A 17 56.43 12.57 -7.58
N LEU A 18 56.09 11.28 -7.62
CA LEU A 18 57.04 10.18 -7.54
C LEU A 18 56.72 9.16 -8.63
N LEU A 19 57.73 8.92 -9.46
CA LEU A 19 57.84 7.88 -10.47
C LEU A 19 57.75 6.49 -9.84
N LEU A 20 57.05 5.56 -10.50
CA LEU A 20 57.25 4.12 -10.33
C LEU A 20 57.26 3.39 -11.68
N ASP A 21 58.19 2.45 -11.75
CA ASP A 21 58.63 1.60 -12.87
C ASP A 21 57.54 0.73 -13.52
N PRO A 22 57.70 0.38 -14.82
CA PRO A 22 56.78 -0.51 -15.52
C PRO A 22 57.39 -1.91 -15.70
N CYS A 23 57.09 -2.88 -14.84
CA CYS A 23 57.28 -4.30 -15.17
C CYS A 23 56.37 -5.25 -14.37
N HIS A 24 55.63 -6.07 -15.12
CA HIS A 24 55.04 -7.36 -14.75
C HIS A 24 54.06 -7.45 -13.56
N VAL A 25 52.75 -7.39 -13.86
CA VAL A 25 51.77 -8.29 -13.24
C VAL A 25 50.82 -8.83 -14.32
N VAL A 26 50.95 -10.13 -14.57
CA VAL A 26 49.95 -10.94 -15.29
C VAL A 26 48.83 -11.22 -14.28
N SER A 27 47.62 -10.71 -14.50
CA SER A 27 46.44 -11.22 -13.80
C SER A 27 45.32 -11.50 -14.80
N ASN A 28 44.94 -12.76 -14.87
CA ASN A 28 43.80 -13.29 -15.61
C ASN A 28 42.51 -12.55 -15.23
N PHE A 29 42.12 -11.55 -16.02
CA PHE A 29 40.74 -11.06 -16.05
C PHE A 29 39.91 -12.05 -16.86
N GLN A 30 39.40 -13.09 -16.19
CA GLN A 30 38.21 -13.77 -16.67
C GLN A 30 37.06 -12.77 -16.57
N ILE A 31 36.73 -12.16 -17.71
CA ILE A 31 35.47 -11.44 -17.90
C ILE A 31 34.36 -12.46 -17.60
N PRO A 32 33.43 -12.18 -16.66
CA PRO A 32 32.29 -13.05 -16.43
C PRO A 32 31.57 -13.21 -17.76
N SER A 33 31.46 -14.45 -18.23
CA SER A 33 30.69 -14.79 -19.43
C SER A 33 29.30 -14.18 -19.30
N SER A 34 28.93 -13.35 -20.28
CA SER A 34 27.58 -12.78 -20.39
C SER A 34 26.54 -13.87 -20.16
N PRO A 35 25.47 -13.58 -19.40
CA PRO A 35 24.39 -14.53 -19.19
C PRO A 35 23.86 -14.97 -20.56
N ALA A 36 23.64 -16.28 -20.68
CA ALA A 36 23.16 -16.89 -21.91
C ALA A 36 21.88 -16.19 -22.38
N TYR A 37 21.80 -15.91 -23.68
CA TYR A 37 20.61 -15.41 -24.36
C TYR A 37 19.39 -16.26 -23.97
N GLY A 38 18.53 -15.74 -23.08
CA GLY A 38 17.29 -16.41 -22.68
C GLY A 38 16.90 -16.28 -21.22
N GLU A 39 17.82 -15.98 -20.29
CA GLU A 39 17.43 -15.71 -18.91
C GLU A 39 16.89 -14.29 -18.78
N CYS A 40 15.56 -14.16 -18.70
CA CYS A 40 14.92 -12.91 -18.34
C CYS A 40 15.36 -12.56 -16.91
N ARG A 41 16.37 -11.67 -16.79
CA ARG A 41 16.91 -11.24 -15.52
C ARG A 41 15.76 -10.68 -14.67
N LYS A 42 15.41 -11.37 -13.59
CA LYS A 42 14.38 -10.91 -12.65
C LYS A 42 14.74 -9.51 -12.17
N GLN A 43 13.73 -8.66 -11.99
CA GLN A 43 13.98 -7.33 -11.43
C GLN A 43 14.61 -7.47 -10.04
N PRO A 44 15.59 -6.63 -9.66
CA PRO A 44 16.28 -6.74 -8.37
C PRO A 44 15.33 -6.75 -7.16
N ARG A 45 14.23 -6.00 -7.26
CA ARG A 45 13.15 -5.98 -6.25
C ARG A 45 12.47 -7.33 -6.10
N GLN A 46 12.05 -7.95 -7.22
CA GLN A 46 11.41 -9.26 -7.21
C GLN A 46 12.34 -10.33 -6.62
N GLN A 47 13.63 -10.30 -6.98
CA GLN A 47 14.61 -11.22 -6.41
C GLN A 47 14.71 -11.05 -4.88
N ALA A 48 14.84 -9.82 -4.38
CA ALA A 48 14.92 -9.56 -2.94
C ALA A 48 13.67 -10.03 -2.18
N VAL A 49 12.48 -9.86 -2.78
CA VAL A 49 11.21 -10.34 -2.24
C VAL A 49 11.18 -11.87 -2.20
N GLU A 50 11.53 -12.54 -3.29
CA GLU A 50 11.55 -14.00 -3.35
C GLU A 50 12.52 -14.59 -2.34
N GLU A 51 13.69 -13.99 -2.14
CA GLU A 51 14.68 -14.41 -1.13
C GLU A 51 14.14 -14.29 0.30
N HIS A 52 13.29 -13.29 0.60
CA HIS A 52 12.70 -13.12 1.93
C HIS A 52 11.43 -13.95 2.14
N LEU A 53 10.58 -14.10 1.11
CA LEU A 53 9.32 -14.83 1.22
C LEU A 53 9.47 -16.33 1.04
N SER A 54 10.36 -16.78 0.16
CA SER A 54 10.49 -18.22 -0.15
C SER A 54 10.72 -19.09 1.08
N PRO A 55 11.58 -18.73 2.05
CA PRO A 55 11.76 -19.54 3.26
C PRO A 55 10.47 -19.67 4.08
N VAL A 56 9.71 -18.57 4.20
CA VAL A 56 8.47 -18.51 4.96
C VAL A 56 7.36 -19.30 4.28
N LEU A 57 7.22 -19.15 2.95
CA LEU A 57 6.19 -19.83 2.18
C LEU A 57 6.50 -21.33 1.99
N LYS A 58 7.77 -21.73 1.82
CA LYS A 58 8.17 -23.14 1.69
C LYS A 58 8.09 -23.92 3.00
N SER A 59 8.30 -23.26 4.14
CA SER A 59 8.24 -23.92 5.45
C SER A 59 6.81 -24.15 5.95
N ARG A 60 5.80 -23.65 5.23
CA ARG A 60 4.39 -23.72 5.65
C ARG A 60 3.58 -24.59 4.70
N SER A 61 2.78 -25.48 5.29
CA SER A 61 1.75 -26.23 4.58
C SER A 61 0.45 -25.45 4.40
N LYS A 62 0.18 -24.45 5.26
CA LYS A 62 -1.02 -23.62 5.23
C LYS A 62 -0.71 -22.18 5.59
N LEU A 63 -1.38 -21.24 4.92
CA LEU A 63 -1.29 -19.81 5.22
C LEU A 63 -2.10 -19.46 6.48
N ARG A 64 -1.56 -18.58 7.32
CA ARG A 64 -2.19 -18.09 8.54
C ARG A 64 -3.02 -16.86 8.25
N TYR A 65 -4.29 -16.92 8.64
CA TYR A 65 -5.22 -15.81 8.52
C TYR A 65 -5.31 -15.05 9.85
N ILE A 66 -5.28 -13.73 9.80
CA ILE A 66 -5.55 -12.82 10.92
C ILE A 66 -7.05 -12.53 10.89
N GLY A 67 -7.77 -13.04 11.89
CA GLY A 67 -9.19 -12.74 12.10
C GLY A 67 -9.40 -11.56 13.03
N GLU A 68 -10.65 -11.12 13.19
CA GLU A 68 -11.02 -9.99 14.07
C GLU A 68 -10.82 -10.27 15.56
N ASP A 69 -10.57 -11.53 15.93
CA ASP A 69 -10.28 -12.03 17.26
C ASP A 69 -8.77 -12.16 17.55
N HIS A 70 -7.91 -11.73 16.62
CA HIS A 70 -6.47 -11.81 16.80
C HIS A 70 -5.97 -10.95 17.97
N GLU A 71 -5.00 -11.49 18.72
CA GLU A 71 -4.44 -10.87 19.94
C GLU A 71 -3.88 -9.45 19.74
N CYS A 72 -3.50 -9.10 18.51
CA CYS A 72 -2.99 -7.77 18.18
C CYS A 72 -4.01 -6.64 18.48
N PHE A 73 -5.30 -6.94 18.48
CA PHE A 73 -6.35 -5.97 18.80
C PHE A 73 -6.54 -5.76 20.31
N ALA A 74 -5.90 -6.59 21.14
CA ALA A 74 -5.97 -6.56 22.60
C ALA A 74 -4.64 -6.11 23.23
N LEU A 75 -3.68 -5.62 22.45
CA LEU A 75 -2.43 -5.06 22.97
C LEU A 75 -2.73 -3.84 23.85
N ASP A 76 -1.98 -3.69 24.94
CA ASP A 76 -2.15 -2.58 25.89
C ASP A 76 -2.05 -1.21 25.20
N SER A 77 -1.16 -1.06 24.21
CA SER A 77 -1.02 0.17 23.44
C SER A 77 -2.24 0.47 22.56
N VAL A 78 -2.92 -0.56 22.04
CA VAL A 78 -4.18 -0.40 21.31
C VAL A 78 -5.29 0.03 22.26
N VAL A 79 -5.45 -0.67 23.39
CA VAL A 79 -6.47 -0.33 24.39
C VAL A 79 -6.28 1.09 24.91
N ALA A 80 -5.06 1.45 25.31
CA ALA A 80 -4.73 2.78 25.81
C ALA A 80 -5.00 3.88 24.76
N PHE A 81 -4.66 3.63 23.49
CA PHE A 81 -4.91 4.59 22.42
C PHE A 81 -6.40 4.84 22.19
N LEU A 82 -7.20 3.76 22.16
CA LEU A 82 -8.64 3.85 21.98
C LEU A 82 -9.30 4.63 23.12
N GLU A 83 -8.91 4.37 24.36
CA GLU A 83 -9.41 5.07 25.55
C GLU A 83 -9.03 6.54 25.55
N GLU A 84 -7.76 6.87 25.30
CA GLU A 84 -7.26 8.23 25.37
C GLU A 84 -7.88 9.15 24.31
N TYR A 85 -8.06 8.63 23.09
CA TYR A 85 -8.60 9.41 21.96
C TYR A 85 -10.10 9.18 21.75
N GLY A 86 -10.78 8.47 22.65
CA GLY A 86 -12.23 8.30 22.63
C GLY A 86 -12.76 7.52 21.42
N ILE A 87 -11.96 6.61 20.87
CA ILE A 87 -12.33 5.80 19.71
C ILE A 87 -13.24 4.66 20.18
N LYS A 88 -14.49 4.68 19.71
CA LYS A 88 -15.52 3.70 20.12
C LYS A 88 -15.29 2.33 19.50
N LEU A 89 -15.34 1.28 20.31
CA LEU A 89 -15.22 -0.13 19.87
C LEU A 89 -16.35 -0.60 18.95
N ASP A 90 -17.51 0.05 18.98
CA ASP A 90 -18.62 -0.21 18.06
C ASP A 90 -18.66 0.79 16.88
N GLY A 91 -17.72 1.74 16.85
CA GLY A 91 -17.60 2.76 15.83
C GLY A 91 -16.99 2.22 14.52
N ASN A 92 -17.38 2.85 13.42
CA ASN A 92 -16.84 2.55 12.10
C ASN A 92 -15.32 2.69 11.99
N PRO A 93 -14.66 3.71 12.59
CA PRO A 93 -13.20 3.80 12.57
C PRO A 93 -12.50 2.53 13.05
N TRP A 94 -12.91 2.00 14.20
CA TRP A 94 -12.37 0.77 14.76
C TRP A 94 -12.71 -0.46 13.93
N LYS A 95 -13.97 -0.59 13.50
CA LYS A 95 -14.42 -1.73 12.65
C LYS A 95 -13.65 -1.78 11.34
N ASN A 96 -13.47 -0.64 10.67
CA ASN A 96 -12.73 -0.52 9.42
C ASN A 96 -11.25 -0.83 9.61
N PHE A 97 -10.64 -0.31 10.68
CA PHE A 97 -9.26 -0.62 11.05
C PHE A 97 -9.05 -2.13 11.25
N LYS A 98 -9.89 -2.79 12.04
CA LYS A 98 -9.83 -4.26 12.21
C LYS A 98 -9.97 -4.98 10.88
N ARG A 99 -10.93 -4.55 10.05
CA ARG A 99 -11.23 -5.22 8.78
C ARG A 99 -10.07 -5.12 7.77
N LEU A 100 -9.40 -3.97 7.70
CA LEU A 100 -8.20 -3.78 6.88
C LEU A 100 -7.00 -4.57 7.40
N LEU A 101 -6.89 -4.76 8.72
CA LEU A 101 -5.84 -5.58 9.34
C LEU A 101 -6.06 -7.09 9.20
N CYS A 102 -7.28 -7.53 8.91
CA CYS A 102 -7.58 -8.93 8.63
C CYS A 102 -7.00 -9.33 7.27
N GLY A 103 -6.41 -10.51 7.18
CA GLY A 103 -5.75 -10.97 5.96
C GLY A 103 -4.75 -12.09 6.23
N TYR A 104 -4.05 -12.54 5.19
CA TYR A 104 -3.02 -13.56 5.34
C TYR A 104 -1.73 -12.96 5.86
N ARG A 105 -1.35 -13.36 7.08
CA ARG A 105 -0.13 -12.93 7.77
C ARG A 105 1.14 -13.24 6.97
N ASP A 106 1.09 -14.29 6.16
CA ASP A 106 2.24 -14.76 5.38
C ASP A 106 2.36 -14.07 4.01
N LEU A 107 1.37 -13.25 3.62
CA LEU A 107 1.46 -12.37 2.46
C LEU A 107 2.11 -11.02 2.85
N PRO A 108 2.68 -10.28 1.88
CA PRO A 108 3.21 -8.94 2.11
C PRO A 108 2.15 -7.99 2.67
N PHE A 109 2.54 -7.15 3.63
CA PHE A 109 1.66 -6.14 4.22
C PHE A 109 1.74 -4.85 3.41
N ILE A 110 0.67 -4.08 3.38
CA ILE A 110 0.64 -2.74 2.77
C ILE A 110 0.52 -1.72 3.90
N VAL A 111 1.54 -0.86 4.04
CA VAL A 111 1.52 0.23 5.01
C VAL A 111 1.18 1.54 4.31
N LEU A 112 0.06 2.15 4.68
CA LEU A 112 -0.43 3.45 4.23
C LEU A 112 -0.07 4.54 5.26
N GLN A 113 -0.44 5.79 4.96
CA GLN A 113 -0.08 6.93 5.81
C GLN A 113 -1.07 7.10 6.97
N ASN A 114 -2.33 7.34 6.65
CA ASN A 114 -3.42 7.58 7.60
C ASN A 114 -4.77 7.29 6.92
N PRO A 115 -5.82 6.97 7.71
CA PRO A 115 -7.14 6.75 7.17
C PRO A 115 -7.68 7.94 6.38
N THR A 116 -8.48 7.64 5.35
CA THR A 116 -9.25 8.67 4.64
C THR A 116 -10.36 9.23 5.54
N ARG A 117 -10.87 10.43 5.25
CA ARG A 117 -12.08 11.00 5.87
C ARG A 117 -13.28 10.05 5.82
N LYS A 118 -13.32 9.15 4.83
CA LYS A 118 -14.38 8.15 4.71
C LYS A 118 -14.29 7.01 5.74
N HIS A 119 -13.27 6.94 6.59
CA HIS A 119 -13.11 5.88 7.57
C HIS A 119 -14.20 5.89 8.67
N VAL A 120 -14.97 6.98 8.77
CA VAL A 120 -16.15 7.12 9.64
C VAL A 120 -17.41 6.44 9.07
N PHE A 121 -17.43 6.12 7.77
CA PHE A 121 -18.52 5.39 7.13
C PHE A 121 -18.32 3.87 7.25
N ASP A 122 -19.33 3.09 6.89
CA ASP A 122 -19.17 1.63 6.86
C ASP A 122 -18.09 1.18 5.87
N TYR A 123 -17.69 -0.09 5.99
CA TYR A 123 -16.56 -0.63 5.23
C TYR A 123 -16.79 -0.58 3.71
N GLU A 124 -18.02 -0.81 3.25
CA GLU A 124 -18.35 -0.79 1.82
C GLU A 124 -18.24 0.63 1.26
N GLU A 125 -18.72 1.62 2.00
CA GLU A 125 -18.58 3.02 1.61
C GLU A 125 -17.12 3.50 1.68
N MET A 126 -16.37 3.11 2.72
CA MET A 126 -14.95 3.46 2.86
C MET A 126 -14.11 2.96 1.67
N LYS A 127 -14.38 1.73 1.19
CA LYS A 127 -13.69 1.12 0.05
C LYS A 127 -13.77 1.95 -1.24
N THR A 128 -14.81 2.76 -1.39
CA THR A 128 -14.97 3.66 -2.55
C THR A 128 -13.96 4.82 -2.57
N CYS A 129 -13.16 5.00 -1.52
CA CYS A 129 -12.13 6.04 -1.53
C CYS A 129 -11.06 5.75 -2.60
N PRO A 130 -10.46 6.77 -3.22
CA PRO A 130 -9.52 6.57 -4.33
C PRO A 130 -8.32 5.69 -4.00
N THR A 131 -7.85 5.70 -2.75
CA THR A 131 -6.71 4.89 -2.31
C THR A 131 -7.06 3.40 -2.30
N LEU A 132 -8.15 3.03 -1.62
CA LEU A 132 -8.57 1.64 -1.53
C LEU A 132 -9.07 1.12 -2.87
N GLN A 133 -9.79 1.92 -3.65
CA GLN A 133 -10.20 1.53 -5.01
C GLN A 133 -8.99 1.19 -5.89
N TRP A 134 -7.93 2.00 -5.85
CA TRP A 134 -6.72 1.71 -6.61
C TRP A 134 -6.07 0.38 -6.17
N ILE A 135 -6.04 0.12 -4.86
CA ILE A 135 -5.50 -1.13 -4.30
C ILE A 135 -6.37 -2.33 -4.74
N ILE A 136 -7.70 -2.20 -4.66
CA ILE A 136 -8.67 -3.21 -5.13
C ILE A 136 -8.38 -3.56 -6.59
N ASP A 137 -8.25 -2.56 -7.46
CA ASP A 137 -8.04 -2.77 -8.89
C ASP A 137 -6.73 -3.55 -9.15
N VAL A 138 -5.64 -3.14 -8.48
CA VAL A 138 -4.32 -3.76 -8.69
C VAL A 138 -4.22 -5.16 -8.07
N LEU A 139 -4.80 -5.39 -6.89
CA LEU A 139 -4.89 -6.73 -6.31
C LEU A 139 -5.76 -7.64 -7.17
N GLY A 140 -6.86 -7.13 -7.72
CA GLY A 140 -7.75 -7.85 -8.63
C GLY A 140 -7.02 -8.32 -9.90
N GLU A 141 -6.12 -7.51 -10.46
CA GLU A 141 -5.25 -7.93 -11.58
C GLU A 141 -4.34 -9.11 -11.23
N ILE A 142 -4.01 -9.30 -9.94
CA ILE A 142 -3.14 -10.37 -9.43
C ILE A 142 -3.96 -11.59 -8.98
N GLY A 143 -5.28 -11.44 -8.81
CA GLY A 143 -6.18 -12.49 -8.31
C GLY A 143 -6.39 -12.47 -6.78
N LEU A 144 -6.05 -11.35 -6.13
CA LEU A 144 -6.25 -11.11 -4.70
C LEU A 144 -7.41 -10.13 -4.47
N THR A 145 -8.01 -10.18 -3.29
CA THR A 145 -8.96 -9.17 -2.79
C THR A 145 -8.36 -8.43 -1.60
N LEU A 146 -9.04 -7.37 -1.13
CA LEU A 146 -8.62 -6.66 0.07
C LEU A 146 -8.60 -7.57 1.29
N GLU A 147 -9.53 -8.52 1.38
CA GLU A 147 -9.67 -9.46 2.50
C GLU A 147 -8.54 -10.51 2.55
N ASP A 148 -7.76 -10.64 1.48
CA ASP A 148 -6.61 -11.54 1.44
C ASP A 148 -5.35 -10.87 2.02
N VAL A 149 -5.25 -9.54 2.05
CA VAL A 149 -4.01 -8.82 2.40
C VAL A 149 -4.19 -7.92 3.61
N VAL A 150 -3.13 -7.81 4.42
CA VAL A 150 -3.12 -6.89 5.57
C VAL A 150 -2.79 -5.48 5.08
N ILE A 151 -3.68 -4.54 5.40
CA ILE A 151 -3.51 -3.10 5.15
C ILE A 151 -3.52 -2.37 6.49
N LEU A 152 -2.52 -1.54 6.72
CA LEU A 152 -2.38 -0.80 7.96
C LEU A 152 -1.94 0.64 7.66
N ASP A 153 -2.53 1.62 8.32
CA ASP A 153 -2.04 2.99 8.28
C ASP A 153 -0.96 3.19 9.35
N ILE A 154 0.17 3.82 9.04
CA ILE A 154 1.21 4.06 10.05
C ILE A 154 0.70 5.01 11.15
N CYS A 155 -0.09 6.04 10.79
CA CYS A 155 -0.93 6.78 11.72
C CYS A 155 -2.36 6.23 11.64
N SER A 156 -2.58 5.10 12.32
CA SER A 156 -3.88 4.42 12.37
C SER A 156 -4.93 5.18 13.19
N LEU A 157 -6.20 4.93 12.84
CA LEU A 157 -7.42 5.43 13.51
C LEU A 157 -7.64 6.95 13.50
N LEU A 158 -6.69 7.74 13.00
CA LEU A 158 -6.78 9.20 12.93
C LEU A 158 -6.61 9.68 11.48
N SER A 159 -7.69 10.18 10.89
CA SER A 159 -7.65 10.87 9.61
C SER A 159 -7.17 12.31 9.75
N ASP A 160 -6.93 12.97 8.62
CA ASP A 160 -6.59 14.40 8.61
C ASP A 160 -7.66 15.27 9.31
N ASP A 161 -8.94 14.87 9.28
CA ASP A 161 -10.02 15.65 9.89
C ASP A 161 -10.01 15.50 11.42
N ASP A 162 -9.75 14.30 11.94
CA ASP A 162 -9.61 14.07 13.39
C ASP A 162 -8.44 14.90 13.96
N LEU A 163 -7.33 14.95 13.22
CA LEU A 163 -6.15 15.72 13.60
C LEU A 163 -6.40 17.23 13.50
N ASP A 164 -7.17 17.69 12.51
CA ASP A 164 -7.56 19.08 12.37
C ASP A 164 -8.49 19.52 13.52
N GLU A 165 -9.42 18.65 13.95
CA GLU A 165 -10.31 18.88 15.10
C GLU A 165 -9.54 18.98 16.43
N MET A 166 -8.45 18.23 16.59
CA MET A 166 -7.54 18.33 17.74
C MET A 166 -6.65 19.60 17.70
N GLY A 167 -6.69 20.36 16.60
CA GLY A 167 -5.84 21.51 16.35
C GLY A 167 -4.51 21.11 15.73
N ARG A 168 -4.34 21.40 14.45
CA ARG A 168 -3.22 20.98 13.58
C ARG A 168 -1.81 21.16 14.14
N ASP A 169 -1.57 22.24 14.89
CA ASP A 169 -0.27 22.56 15.49
C ASP A 169 -0.27 22.44 17.03
N SER A 170 -1.23 21.70 17.58
CA SER A 170 -1.33 21.48 19.01
C SER A 170 -0.41 20.33 19.45
N GLN A 171 0.10 20.42 20.68
CA GLN A 171 0.85 19.32 21.30
C GLN A 171 0.01 18.04 21.34
N ARG A 172 -1.31 18.16 21.54
CA ARG A 172 -2.24 17.02 21.55
C ARG A 172 -2.23 16.25 20.24
N THR A 173 -2.25 16.95 19.10
CA THR A 173 -2.19 16.35 17.78
C THR A 173 -0.87 15.61 17.56
N TRP A 174 0.24 16.20 18.01
CA TRP A 174 1.56 15.56 17.89
C TRP A 174 1.68 14.32 18.77
N ASP A 175 1.20 14.39 20.01
CA ASP A 175 1.16 13.23 20.90
C ASP A 175 0.29 12.11 20.32
N ALA A 176 -0.84 12.45 19.69
CA ALA A 176 -1.73 11.49 19.05
C ALA A 176 -1.06 10.76 17.88
N VAL A 177 -0.35 11.51 17.03
CA VAL A 177 0.39 10.92 15.91
C VAL A 177 1.50 9.99 16.40
N GLU A 178 2.32 10.42 17.37
CA GLU A 178 3.41 9.59 17.90
C GLU A 178 2.92 8.35 18.65
N LYS A 179 1.82 8.46 19.41
CA LYS A 179 1.19 7.31 20.06
C LYS A 179 0.58 6.34 19.05
N SER A 180 0.03 6.86 17.95
CA SER A 180 -0.46 6.02 16.85
C SER A 180 0.70 5.25 16.19
N TYR A 181 1.85 5.90 15.98
CA TYR A 181 3.06 5.23 15.48
C TYR A 181 3.54 4.12 16.42
N ALA A 182 3.59 4.38 17.73
CA ALA A 182 3.98 3.39 18.73
C ALA A 182 2.99 2.20 18.78
N MET A 183 1.68 2.47 18.75
CA MET A 183 0.65 1.43 18.68
C MET A 183 0.84 0.55 17.44
N VAL A 184 1.09 1.15 16.27
CA VAL A 184 1.33 0.41 15.02
C VAL A 184 2.63 -0.39 15.09
N GLU A 185 3.67 0.14 15.72
CA GLU A 185 4.93 -0.60 15.96
C GLU A 185 4.69 -1.87 16.79
N ASP A 186 3.91 -1.80 17.86
CA ASP A 186 3.55 -2.97 18.67
C ASP A 186 2.73 -3.98 17.88
N ILE A 187 1.75 -3.51 17.09
CA ILE A 187 0.96 -4.38 16.20
C ILE A 187 1.87 -5.09 15.20
N LEU A 188 2.77 -4.37 14.52
CA LEU A 188 3.70 -4.96 13.57
C LEU A 188 4.68 -5.91 14.27
N GLY A 189 5.07 -5.65 15.52
CA GLY A 189 5.84 -6.56 16.36
C GLY A 189 5.11 -7.87 16.62
N CYS A 190 3.83 -7.80 17.00
CA CYS A 190 2.95 -8.96 17.21
C CYS A 190 2.74 -9.75 15.90
N LEU A 191 2.43 -9.05 14.81
CA LEU A 191 2.13 -9.65 13.52
C LEU A 191 3.38 -10.14 12.77
N ASN A 192 4.56 -9.61 13.06
CA ASN A 192 5.84 -10.04 12.48
C ASN A 192 5.79 -10.26 10.95
N PRO A 193 5.53 -9.21 10.15
CA PRO A 193 5.50 -9.34 8.70
C PRO A 193 6.90 -9.56 8.14
N SER A 194 7.02 -10.46 7.15
CA SER A 194 8.31 -10.70 6.47
C SER A 194 8.62 -9.65 5.40
N VAL A 195 7.58 -9.13 4.74
CA VAL A 195 7.67 -8.09 3.71
C VAL A 195 6.59 -7.03 3.93
N ILE A 196 6.96 -5.77 3.80
CA ILE A 196 6.06 -4.62 3.81
C ILE A 196 6.26 -3.83 2.50
N ILE A 197 5.17 -3.45 1.84
CA ILE A 197 5.16 -2.35 0.87
C ILE A 197 4.83 -1.08 1.64
N SER A 198 5.79 -0.15 1.71
CA SER A 198 5.54 1.12 2.37
C SER A 198 5.09 2.19 1.38
N CYS A 199 3.84 2.62 1.54
CA CYS A 199 3.18 3.66 0.76
C CYS A 199 2.96 4.94 1.59
N GLN A 200 3.62 5.08 2.74
CA GLN A 200 3.64 6.32 3.51
C GLN A 200 4.77 7.22 3.04
N CYS A 201 4.42 8.45 2.67
CA CYS A 201 5.37 9.38 2.05
C CYS A 201 5.72 10.58 2.95
N VAL A 202 5.19 10.60 4.19
CA VAL A 202 5.20 11.76 5.07
C VAL A 202 5.47 11.34 6.51
N THR A 203 6.74 11.28 6.86
CA THR A 203 7.21 11.14 8.26
C THR A 203 8.59 11.79 8.49
N LEU A 204 9.29 12.21 7.43
CA LEU A 204 10.59 12.91 7.52
C LEU A 204 10.42 14.42 7.63
N GLY A 205 11.38 15.12 8.25
CA GLY A 205 11.31 16.58 8.42
C GLY A 205 11.67 17.39 7.17
N LYS A 206 11.36 18.70 7.14
CA LYS A 206 11.62 19.58 5.97
C LYS A 206 13.07 19.52 5.45
N ARG A 207 14.07 19.41 6.35
CA ARG A 207 15.49 19.29 5.98
C ARG A 207 15.83 17.92 5.37
N GLU A 208 15.20 16.87 5.86
CA GLU A 208 15.37 15.48 5.41
C GLU A 208 14.57 15.18 4.14
N ARG A 209 13.56 16.00 3.83
CA ARG A 209 12.78 15.96 2.58
C ARG A 209 13.48 16.53 1.36
N LYS A 210 14.73 17.01 1.47
CA LYS A 210 15.54 17.40 0.30
C LYS A 210 15.76 16.18 -0.60
N GLY A 211 14.84 15.98 -1.54
CA GLY A 211 14.83 14.85 -2.49
C GLY A 211 13.65 13.87 -2.35
N VAL A 212 12.78 14.03 -1.34
CA VAL A 212 11.67 13.09 -1.05
C VAL A 212 10.33 13.66 -1.50
N ASN A 213 10.03 14.94 -1.23
CA ASN A 213 8.83 15.65 -1.69
C ASN A 213 8.90 17.14 -1.27
N GLN A 214 9.55 18.00 -2.07
CA GLN A 214 9.71 19.43 -1.71
C GLN A 214 8.40 20.25 -1.80
N ARG A 215 7.37 19.74 -2.48
CA ARG A 215 6.15 20.48 -2.80
C ARG A 215 4.95 20.20 -1.89
N LEU A 216 5.09 19.26 -0.95
CA LEU A 216 4.04 19.02 0.05
C LEU A 216 4.42 19.81 1.30
N GLU A 217 3.80 20.97 1.47
CA GLU A 217 3.59 21.54 2.80
C GLU A 217 2.74 20.51 3.56
N THR A 218 3.40 19.56 4.21
CA THR A 218 2.71 18.70 5.15
C THR A 218 2.68 19.43 6.46
N THR A 219 1.51 19.44 7.05
CA THR A 219 1.24 19.95 8.39
C THR A 219 1.73 18.98 9.47
N TRP A 220 2.06 17.75 9.06
CA TRP A 220 2.63 16.72 9.91
C TRP A 220 4.06 17.09 10.34
N PRO A 221 4.35 17.14 11.65
CA PRO A 221 5.73 17.28 12.12
C PRO A 221 6.57 16.07 11.65
N PRO A 222 7.90 16.20 11.64
CA PRO A 222 8.77 15.04 11.48
C PRO A 222 8.43 14.02 12.58
N ALA A 223 8.26 12.76 12.21
CA ALA A 223 8.08 11.69 13.17
C ALA A 223 9.33 11.57 14.05
N VAL A 224 9.13 11.41 15.36
CA VAL A 224 10.16 11.04 16.32
C VAL A 224 10.29 9.52 16.36
N ASN A 225 9.18 8.79 16.23
CA ASN A 225 9.16 7.33 16.16
C ASN A 225 10.09 6.78 15.07
N GLY A 226 11.00 5.89 15.48
CA GLY A 226 12.04 5.34 14.62
C GLY A 226 11.49 4.46 13.49
N LEU A 227 10.47 3.64 13.76
CA LEU A 227 9.84 2.79 12.76
C LEU A 227 9.12 3.63 11.71
N ALA A 228 8.36 4.65 12.12
CA ALA A 228 7.68 5.57 11.22
C ALA A 228 8.68 6.26 10.27
N ARG A 229 9.81 6.76 10.77
CA ARG A 229 10.88 7.31 9.91
C ARG A 229 11.46 6.26 8.96
N ASN A 230 11.70 5.04 9.47
CA ASN A 230 12.23 3.94 8.67
C ASN A 230 11.25 3.44 7.61
N LEU A 231 9.95 3.58 7.80
CA LEU A 231 8.96 3.24 6.80
C LEU A 231 8.82 4.35 5.74
N CYS A 232 9.41 5.54 5.91
CA CYS A 232 9.19 6.63 4.95
C CYS A 232 9.69 6.25 3.56
N SER A 233 8.82 6.42 2.57
CA SER A 233 9.13 6.16 1.16
C SER A 233 9.13 7.45 0.34
N ALA A 234 9.84 7.41 -0.79
CA ALA A 234 9.95 8.51 -1.75
C ALA A 234 9.61 8.04 -3.16
N GLU A 235 9.07 8.92 -4.00
CA GLU A 235 8.81 8.61 -5.43
C GLU A 235 10.07 8.11 -6.15
N ARG A 236 11.23 8.73 -5.85
CA ARG A 236 12.53 8.32 -6.39
C ARG A 236 12.86 6.87 -6.07
N ASP A 237 12.57 6.44 -4.85
CA ASP A 237 12.93 5.12 -4.35
C ASP A 237 11.99 4.06 -4.95
N THR A 238 10.71 4.39 -5.11
CA THR A 238 9.75 3.55 -5.85
C THR A 238 10.16 3.32 -7.30
N LYS A 239 10.54 4.38 -8.02
CA LYS A 239 11.03 4.28 -9.41
C LYS A 239 12.28 3.42 -9.55
N ARG A 240 13.14 3.44 -8.52
CA ARG A 240 14.35 2.62 -8.48
C ARG A 240 14.09 1.19 -8.00
N GLY A 241 12.87 0.87 -7.57
CA GLY A 241 12.54 -0.38 -6.92
C GLY A 241 13.34 -0.63 -5.65
N ALA A 242 13.63 0.43 -4.90
CA ALA A 242 14.46 0.36 -3.71
C ALA A 242 13.82 -0.49 -2.60
N THR A 243 14.62 -1.36 -2.02
CA THR A 243 14.28 -2.16 -0.86
C THR A 243 15.28 -1.90 0.26
N LYS A 244 14.86 -2.10 1.50
CA LYS A 244 15.74 -2.02 2.67
C LYS A 244 15.25 -2.98 3.75
N LYS A 245 16.17 -3.48 4.56
CA LYS A 245 15.82 -4.23 5.78
C LYS A 245 15.54 -3.24 6.90
N ILE A 246 14.43 -3.43 7.60
CA ILE A 246 14.07 -2.69 8.79
C ILE A 246 13.90 -3.66 9.95
N GLN A 247 14.17 -3.19 11.15
CA GLN A 247 13.98 -3.97 12.36
C GLN A 247 12.63 -3.60 12.98
N ILE A 248 11.79 -4.61 13.24
CA ILE A 248 10.50 -4.48 13.93
C ILE A 248 10.54 -5.45 15.12
N GLY A 249 10.68 -4.92 16.34
CA GLY A 249 10.98 -5.74 17.50
C GLY A 249 12.26 -6.57 17.29
N SER A 250 12.17 -7.89 17.44
CA SER A 250 13.27 -8.83 17.19
C SER A 250 13.39 -9.31 15.73
N ASN A 251 12.49 -8.88 14.84
CA ASN A 251 12.41 -9.39 13.47
C ASN A 251 12.98 -8.43 12.43
N SER A 252 13.68 -8.99 11.44
CA SER A 252 14.16 -8.28 10.25
C SER A 252 13.12 -8.39 9.13
N THR A 253 12.47 -7.28 8.80
CA THR A 253 11.45 -7.19 7.74
C THR A 253 12.02 -6.52 6.50
N LEU A 254 11.69 -7.03 5.31
CA LEU A 254 12.00 -6.36 4.05
C LEU A 254 10.97 -5.27 3.77
N CYS A 255 11.40 -4.02 3.76
CA CYS A 255 10.58 -2.88 3.33
C CYS A 255 10.84 -2.59 1.85
N VAL A 256 9.77 -2.58 1.05
CA VAL A 256 9.76 -2.22 -0.37
C VAL A 256 9.15 -0.83 -0.52
N SER A 257 9.84 0.06 -1.21
CA SER A 257 9.41 1.46 -1.35
C SER A 257 8.28 1.60 -2.35
N GLY A 258 7.08 1.92 -1.88
CA GLY A 258 5.93 2.33 -2.68
C GLY A 258 5.71 3.85 -2.62
N VAL A 259 4.65 4.33 -3.29
CA VAL A 259 4.12 5.69 -3.09
C VAL A 259 2.67 5.58 -2.70
N HIS A 260 2.17 6.59 -1.99
CA HIS A 260 0.75 6.62 -1.63
C HIS A 260 -0.13 6.54 -2.90
N PRO A 261 -1.08 5.60 -3.02
CA PRO A 261 -1.87 5.40 -4.25
C PRO A 261 -2.60 6.67 -4.73
N ARG A 262 -3.06 7.53 -3.81
CA ARG A 262 -3.62 8.85 -4.14
C ARG A 262 -2.71 9.68 -5.06
N ARG A 263 -1.39 9.50 -5.00
CA ARG A 263 -0.42 10.20 -5.85
C ARG A 263 -0.58 9.87 -7.33
N CYS A 264 -1.00 8.65 -7.66
CA CYS A 264 -1.25 8.21 -9.03
C CYS A 264 -2.34 9.03 -9.74
N LYS A 265 -3.26 9.66 -8.99
CA LYS A 265 -4.26 10.60 -9.55
C LYS A 265 -3.61 11.86 -10.11
N PHE A 266 -2.56 12.37 -9.47
CA PHE A 266 -1.92 13.64 -9.81
C PHE A 266 -0.67 13.45 -10.67
N GLN A 267 -0.06 12.26 -10.63
CA GLN A 267 1.18 11.96 -11.32
C GLN A 267 1.05 10.62 -12.04
N LYS A 268 0.49 10.67 -13.25
CA LYS A 268 0.21 9.46 -14.07
C LYS A 268 1.45 8.60 -14.32
N SER A 269 2.65 9.20 -14.34
CA SER A 269 3.91 8.46 -14.48
C SER A 269 4.22 7.53 -13.30
N MET A 270 3.59 7.71 -12.13
CA MET A 270 3.74 6.79 -10.99
C MET A 270 2.81 5.57 -11.06
N VAL A 271 1.79 5.57 -11.91
CA VAL A 271 0.87 4.43 -12.07
C VAL A 271 1.62 3.15 -12.45
N PRO A 272 2.44 3.11 -13.53
CA PRO A 272 3.15 1.88 -13.90
C PRO A 272 4.17 1.47 -12.82
N GLU A 273 4.80 2.42 -12.16
CA GLU A 273 5.82 2.16 -11.14
C GLU A 273 5.22 1.50 -9.89
N LEU A 274 4.14 2.06 -9.34
CA LEU A 274 3.49 1.50 -8.16
C LEU A 274 2.82 0.16 -8.48
N ARG A 275 2.20 0.04 -9.66
CA ARG A 275 1.65 -1.24 -10.13
C ARG A 275 2.75 -2.30 -10.29
N GLY A 276 3.92 -1.91 -10.79
CA GLY A 276 5.10 -2.78 -10.87
C GLY A 276 5.58 -3.24 -9.49
N VAL A 277 5.60 -2.35 -8.49
CA VAL A 277 5.90 -2.73 -7.10
C VAL A 277 4.93 -3.80 -6.58
N PHE A 278 3.63 -3.59 -6.74
CA PHE A 278 2.63 -4.58 -6.28
C PHE A 278 2.78 -5.92 -7.00
N LYS A 279 3.03 -5.91 -8.31
CA LYS A 279 3.24 -7.15 -9.08
C LYS A 279 4.50 -7.88 -8.63
N ASP A 280 5.63 -7.19 -8.53
CA ASP A 280 6.89 -7.80 -8.08
C ASP A 280 6.81 -8.39 -6.67
N VAL A 281 5.95 -7.83 -5.82
CA VAL A 281 5.80 -8.24 -4.41
C VAL A 281 4.78 -9.37 -4.25
N PHE A 282 3.61 -9.26 -4.87
CA PHE A 282 2.51 -10.21 -4.68
C PHE A 282 2.47 -11.36 -5.69
N VAL A 283 2.91 -11.17 -6.94
CA VAL A 283 2.90 -12.25 -7.95
C VAL A 283 3.70 -13.48 -7.50
N PRO A 284 4.90 -13.34 -6.87
CA PRO A 284 5.59 -14.49 -6.33
C PRO A 284 4.68 -15.30 -5.39
N CYS A 285 3.91 -14.64 -4.53
CA CYS A 285 3.03 -15.29 -3.55
C CYS A 285 1.92 -16.14 -4.19
N MET A 286 1.49 -15.81 -5.41
CA MET A 286 0.31 -16.43 -6.03
C MET A 286 0.47 -17.92 -6.32
N ALA A 287 1.69 -18.39 -6.59
CA ALA A 287 1.96 -19.81 -6.78
C ALA A 287 1.64 -20.63 -5.52
N TRP A 288 1.85 -20.04 -4.34
CA TRP A 288 1.53 -20.68 -3.05
C TRP A 288 0.07 -20.44 -2.66
N PHE A 289 -0.45 -19.25 -2.93
CA PHE A 289 -1.82 -18.86 -2.60
C PHE A 289 -2.88 -19.67 -3.38
N GLY A 290 -2.63 -19.92 -4.68
CA GLY A 290 -3.53 -20.69 -5.53
C GLY A 290 -3.73 -22.12 -5.06
N ASN A 291 -2.68 -22.74 -4.50
CA ASN A 291 -2.76 -24.10 -3.96
C ASN A 291 -3.62 -24.15 -2.68
N ASP A 292 -3.49 -23.16 -1.77
CA ASP A 292 -4.28 -23.08 -0.54
C ASP A 292 -5.78 -22.80 -0.82
N ARG A 293 -6.09 -21.95 -1.82
CA ARG A 293 -7.49 -21.70 -2.22
C ARG A 293 -8.15 -22.93 -2.83
N LEU A 294 -7.44 -23.70 -3.65
CA LEU A 294 -7.97 -24.93 -4.26
C LEU A 294 -8.22 -26.03 -3.21
N GLU A 295 -7.38 -26.13 -2.17
CA GLU A 295 -7.60 -27.08 -1.08
C GLU A 295 -8.78 -26.69 -0.16
N ARG A 296 -9.19 -25.42 -0.13
CA ARG A 296 -10.45 -25.00 0.52
C ARG A 296 -11.68 -25.25 -0.36
N VAL A 297 -11.49 -25.47 -1.66
CA VAL A 297 -12.51 -25.93 -2.59
C VAL A 297 -12.37 -27.46 -2.76
N VAL A 298 -12.50 -28.20 -1.67
CA VAL A 298 -12.65 -29.67 -1.68
C VAL A 298 -14.15 -29.98 -1.60
N PRO A 299 -14.65 -31.00 -2.34
CA PRO A 299 -15.90 -30.94 -3.08
C PRO A 299 -17.11 -30.98 -2.17
N ILE A 300 -18.22 -30.44 -2.69
CA ILE A 300 -19.57 -30.83 -2.25
C ILE A 300 -19.63 -32.36 -2.40
N THR A 301 -19.36 -33.07 -1.32
CA THR A 301 -19.70 -34.47 -1.20
C THR A 301 -21.21 -34.52 -1.39
N ASN A 302 -21.64 -35.18 -2.47
CA ASN A 302 -23.00 -35.67 -2.63
C ASN A 302 -23.29 -36.58 -1.43
N GLY A 303 -23.79 -35.97 -0.36
CA GLY A 303 -24.21 -36.61 0.88
C GLY A 303 -25.65 -36.17 1.13
N GLU A 304 -26.54 -37.14 1.03
CA GLU A 304 -27.99 -37.04 1.08
C GLU A 304 -28.49 -36.10 2.18
N ARG A 305 -29.23 -35.06 1.80
CA ARG A 305 -30.12 -34.36 2.73
C ARG A 305 -31.31 -35.27 3.01
N ARG A 306 -31.36 -35.89 4.19
CA ARG A 306 -32.64 -36.26 4.79
C ARG A 306 -33.39 -34.97 5.11
N LEU A 307 -34.40 -34.69 4.31
CA LEU A 307 -35.42 -33.69 4.60
C LEU A 307 -36.20 -34.16 5.84
N GLY A 308 -36.09 -33.41 6.94
CA GLY A 308 -37.13 -33.37 7.96
C GLY A 308 -38.40 -32.72 7.38
N PRO A 309 -39.60 -33.11 7.85
CA PRO A 309 -40.86 -32.76 7.20
C PRO A 309 -41.19 -31.28 7.42
N GLY A 310 -41.39 -30.52 6.33
CA GLY A 310 -42.07 -29.22 6.42
C GLY A 310 -41.56 -28.03 5.59
N ALA A 311 -40.84 -28.21 4.47
CA ALA A 311 -40.54 -27.08 3.60
C ALA A 311 -40.88 -27.38 2.13
N ALA A 312 -41.79 -26.58 1.59
CA ALA A 312 -42.38 -26.70 0.27
C ALA A 312 -41.35 -26.54 -0.88
N LEU A 313 -41.52 -27.38 -1.89
CA LEU A 313 -40.74 -27.43 -3.12
C LEU A 313 -41.09 -26.24 -4.03
N ILE A 314 -40.30 -25.17 -4.03
CA ILE A 314 -40.36 -24.16 -5.11
C ILE A 314 -39.42 -24.62 -6.23
N ARG A 315 -40.02 -25.09 -7.33
CA ARG A 315 -39.34 -25.58 -8.53
C ARG A 315 -39.06 -24.39 -9.46
N THR A 316 -37.89 -23.76 -9.38
CA THR A 316 -37.47 -22.77 -10.36
C THR A 316 -36.92 -23.47 -11.61
N LYS A 317 -37.69 -23.42 -12.71
CA LYS A 317 -37.21 -23.80 -14.05
C LYS A 317 -36.13 -22.80 -14.49
N ALA A 318 -34.97 -23.31 -14.88
CA ALA A 318 -33.95 -22.55 -15.60
C ALA A 318 -34.56 -21.97 -16.89
N ARG A 319 -34.49 -20.64 -17.04
CA ARG A 319 -34.86 -19.92 -18.25
C ARG A 319 -33.59 -19.64 -19.06
N SER A 320 -33.65 -19.96 -20.34
CA SER A 320 -32.63 -19.76 -21.37
C SER A 320 -32.21 -18.28 -21.50
N PRO A 321 -30.99 -17.98 -21.96
CA PRO A 321 -30.49 -16.61 -22.06
C PRO A 321 -31.16 -15.85 -23.21
N SER A 322 -31.71 -14.67 -22.90
CA SER A 322 -32.25 -13.69 -23.86
C SER A 322 -31.12 -12.91 -24.58
N PRO A 323 -31.39 -12.32 -25.76
CA PRO A 323 -30.36 -11.75 -26.63
C PRO A 323 -29.80 -10.43 -26.05
N LYS A 324 -28.49 -10.21 -26.26
CA LYS A 324 -27.76 -9.00 -25.85
C LYS A 324 -28.30 -7.78 -26.61
N ARG A 325 -28.77 -6.75 -25.88
CA ARG A 325 -29.01 -5.40 -26.42
C ARG A 325 -27.69 -4.62 -26.38
N SER A 326 -27.24 -4.13 -27.54
CA SER A 326 -26.17 -3.14 -27.65
C SER A 326 -26.71 -1.75 -27.33
N ILE A 327 -26.01 -1.02 -26.46
CA ILE A 327 -26.30 0.39 -26.15
C ILE A 327 -25.29 1.23 -26.93
N GLU A 328 -25.77 2.06 -27.85
CA GLU A 328 -24.96 3.13 -28.45
C GLU A 328 -25.02 4.37 -27.56
N VAL A 329 -23.84 4.91 -27.22
CA VAL A 329 -23.69 6.14 -26.46
C VAL A 329 -23.19 7.22 -27.41
N ASN A 330 -23.99 8.25 -27.65
CA ASN A 330 -23.56 9.43 -28.39
C ASN A 330 -23.02 10.48 -27.42
N VAL A 331 -21.74 10.82 -27.58
CA VAL A 331 -21.09 11.90 -26.82
C VAL A 331 -21.11 13.16 -27.68
N LYS A 332 -21.73 14.23 -27.20
CA LYS A 332 -21.59 15.57 -27.77
C LYS A 332 -20.83 16.45 -26.78
N GLU A 333 -19.73 17.03 -27.26
CA GLU A 333 -18.95 18.02 -26.52
C GLU A 333 -19.65 19.38 -26.69
N VAL A 334 -19.92 20.07 -25.58
CA VAL A 334 -20.54 21.40 -25.58
C VAL A 334 -19.53 22.38 -25.02
N ASP A 335 -19.00 23.26 -25.87
CA ASP A 335 -18.18 24.39 -25.44
C ASP A 335 -19.07 25.42 -24.72
N LYS A 336 -18.67 25.81 -23.50
CA LYS A 336 -19.23 26.97 -22.79
C LYS A 336 -18.12 27.90 -22.31
N ASP A 337 -18.46 29.18 -22.31
CA ASP A 337 -17.57 30.32 -22.14
C ASP A 337 -16.73 30.36 -20.87
N VAL A 338 -15.60 31.04 -21.02
CA VAL A 338 -14.49 31.20 -20.08
C VAL A 338 -14.87 32.10 -18.91
N GLY A 339 -14.90 31.53 -17.70
CA GLY A 339 -14.92 32.30 -16.45
C GLY A 339 -13.50 32.70 -16.01
N GLU A 340 -13.37 33.83 -15.32
CA GLU A 340 -12.12 34.53 -14.91
C GLU A 340 -11.16 33.78 -13.97
N LEU A 341 -11.30 32.47 -13.82
CA LEU A 341 -10.33 31.62 -13.11
C LEU A 341 -9.95 30.41 -13.95
N GLY A 342 -9.42 30.65 -15.16
CA GLY A 342 -8.43 29.82 -15.84
C GLY A 342 -8.61 28.29 -15.95
N GLU A 343 -9.78 27.72 -15.67
CA GLU A 343 -10.03 26.29 -15.67
C GLU A 343 -11.11 25.94 -16.69
N ARG A 344 -10.72 25.22 -17.76
CA ARG A 344 -11.64 24.60 -18.71
C ARG A 344 -12.26 23.37 -18.05
N LEU A 345 -13.55 23.45 -17.68
CA LEU A 345 -14.35 22.30 -17.25
C LEU A 345 -15.21 21.82 -18.41
N SER A 346 -14.86 20.67 -18.99
CA SER A 346 -15.72 19.95 -19.93
C SER A 346 -16.85 19.27 -19.14
N THR A 347 -18.10 19.65 -19.40
CA THR A 347 -19.27 18.96 -18.83
C THR A 347 -19.82 17.97 -19.87
N LEU A 348 -19.91 16.69 -19.50
CA LEU A 348 -20.48 15.64 -20.35
C LEU A 348 -21.96 15.46 -20.02
N GLU A 349 -22.85 15.71 -20.97
CA GLU A 349 -24.27 15.33 -20.85
C GLU A 349 -24.51 13.95 -21.48
N LEU A 350 -25.00 13.00 -20.67
CA LEU A 350 -25.46 11.70 -21.12
C LEU A 350 -26.96 11.78 -21.40
N SER A 351 -27.36 11.61 -22.66
CA SER A 351 -28.78 11.42 -23.01
C SER A 351 -29.03 9.99 -23.45
N ARG A 352 -30.09 9.38 -22.91
CA ARG A 352 -30.54 8.02 -23.21
C ARG A 352 -31.60 8.11 -24.29
N SER A 353 -31.34 7.55 -25.47
CA SER A 353 -32.29 7.51 -26.57
C SER A 353 -32.97 6.14 -26.61
N ASP A 354 -34.16 6.04 -26.02
CA ASP A 354 -35.01 4.86 -26.19
C ASP A 354 -35.76 4.95 -27.54
N ARG A 355 -35.12 4.50 -28.62
CA ARG A 355 -35.84 4.23 -29.88
C ARG A 355 -36.26 2.78 -29.91
N ILE A 356 -37.56 2.54 -29.82
CA ILE A 356 -38.18 1.26 -30.15
C ILE A 356 -38.32 1.22 -31.68
N PRO A 357 -37.70 0.27 -32.40
CA PRO A 357 -37.99 0.07 -33.81
C PRO A 357 -39.42 -0.44 -33.95
N ALA A 358 -40.25 0.30 -34.67
CA ALA A 358 -41.54 -0.18 -35.14
C ALA A 358 -41.29 -1.14 -36.30
N GLU A 359 -41.22 -2.44 -36.01
CA GLU A 359 -41.52 -3.52 -36.95
C GLU A 359 -41.70 -4.82 -36.15
N ILE A 360 -42.76 -5.54 -36.51
CA ILE A 360 -43.29 -6.80 -35.94
C ILE A 360 -44.38 -6.59 -34.86
N LEU A 361 -45.59 -6.92 -35.30
CA LEU A 361 -46.91 -6.96 -34.65
C LEU A 361 -46.95 -7.50 -33.21
#